data_AF-A0A958P790-F1
#
_entry.id   AF-A0A958P790-F1
#
_cell.length_a   1.000
_cell.length_b   1.000
_cell.length_c   1.000
_cell.angle_alpha   90.00
_cell.angle_beta   90.00
_cell.angle_gamma   90.00
#
_symmetry.space_group_name_H-M   'P 1'
#
loop_
_entity.id
_entity.type
_entity.pdbx_description
1 polymer ?
#
loop_
_entity_poly.entity_id
_entity_poly.type
_entity_poly.pdbx_seq_one_letter_code
_entity_poly.pdbx_strand_id
1 'polypeptide(L)'
;MKQIIFISLFCIISFESFSQNLLEESKSRCISRSSDELTVYQGDLSWNVTVEDMDKKFADIYQSGKRLQGRVEWDPSTNQFFVPLSNSDKHEKVYLKDEFILKVIGHIEEALKLNYAQYVFFPDMGHSHLLIPQELYNEKTKQYKTEDKVGYYTWMLNSSEVDFLYHTAEQLNFFDADKNLLLDRQVQWRFYTRNLVGNSSPKGSNLKIYKAIDTSANTAAESHAHGAKWWGGGFNISSSSQGCFPYKQGDKTLYFDLSLEDLPMDPNTSDVYY
;
A
#
# COMPACT_ATOMS: atom_id res chain seq x y z
N MET A 1 -5.82 -57.76 19.33
CA MET A 1 -6.12 -56.31 19.49
C MET A 1 -5.69 -55.60 18.23
N LYS A 2 -6.63 -55.05 17.44
CA LYS A 2 -6.34 -54.25 16.25
C LYS A 2 -6.56 -52.78 16.61
N GLN A 3 -5.48 -51.98 16.60
CA GLN A 3 -5.55 -50.53 16.70
C GLN A 3 -6.02 -49.97 15.35
N ILE A 4 -7.15 -49.26 15.36
CA ILE A 4 -7.62 -48.46 14.24
C ILE A 4 -6.98 -47.09 14.39
N ILE A 5 -6.05 -46.74 13.50
CA ILE A 5 -5.50 -45.39 13.37
C ILE A 5 -6.47 -44.61 12.50
N PHE A 6 -7.25 -43.71 13.11
CA PHE A 6 -8.01 -42.70 12.38
C PHE A 6 -7.02 -41.60 11.95
N ILE A 7 -6.60 -41.63 10.69
CA ILE A 7 -5.85 -40.53 10.08
C ILE A 7 -6.87 -39.43 9.80
N SER A 8 -6.86 -38.36 10.60
CA SER A 8 -7.59 -37.12 10.33
C SER A 8 -7.00 -36.46 9.09
N LEU A 9 -7.50 -36.86 7.92
CA LEU A 9 -7.14 -36.36 6.61
C LEU A 9 -8.15 -35.30 6.15
N PHE A 10 -8.41 -34.25 6.92
CA PHE A 10 -9.30 -33.15 6.50
C PHE A 10 -8.83 -31.84 7.14
N CYS A 11 -8.96 -30.73 6.40
CA CYS A 11 -8.55 -29.34 6.72
C CYS A 11 -7.14 -28.86 6.33
N ILE A 12 -6.67 -29.14 5.10
CA ILE A 12 -5.60 -28.31 4.48
C ILE A 12 -6.10 -27.57 3.21
N ILE A 13 -7.32 -27.84 2.72
CA ILE A 13 -7.80 -27.35 1.40
C ILE A 13 -8.41 -25.92 1.44
N SER A 14 -8.58 -25.28 2.60
CA SER A 14 -9.42 -24.06 2.68
C SER A 14 -8.73 -22.72 2.35
N PHE A 15 -7.40 -22.62 2.37
CA PHE A 15 -6.72 -21.33 2.23
C PHE A 15 -6.42 -20.93 0.78
N GLU A 16 -6.06 -21.87 -0.09
CA GLU A 16 -5.71 -21.57 -1.49
C GLU A 16 -6.93 -21.09 -2.29
N SER A 17 -8.11 -21.67 -2.02
CA SER A 17 -9.35 -21.27 -2.70
C SER A 17 -9.78 -19.84 -2.38
N PHE A 18 -9.45 -19.32 -1.19
CA PHE A 18 -9.82 -17.95 -0.84
C PHE A 18 -8.97 -16.92 -1.60
N SER A 19 -7.65 -17.09 -1.62
CA SER A 19 -6.75 -16.18 -2.34
C SER A 19 -7.02 -16.16 -3.85
N GLN A 20 -7.32 -17.31 -4.45
CA GLN A 20 -7.69 -17.38 -5.86
C GLN A 20 -8.98 -16.61 -6.14
N ASN A 21 -10.01 -16.77 -5.29
CA ASN A 21 -11.28 -16.04 -5.46
C ASN A 21 -11.09 -14.51 -5.38
N LEU A 22 -10.22 -14.01 -4.49
CA LEU A 22 -9.93 -12.57 -4.39
C LEU A 22 -9.30 -12.03 -5.70
N LEU A 23 -8.36 -12.78 -6.27
CA LEU A 23 -7.69 -12.36 -7.51
C LEU A 23 -8.63 -12.45 -8.71
N GLU A 24 -9.45 -13.50 -8.82
CA GLU A 24 -10.46 -13.61 -9.89
C GLU A 24 -11.49 -12.48 -9.84
N GLU A 25 -11.97 -12.11 -8.65
CA GLU A 25 -12.84 -10.93 -8.47
C GLU A 25 -12.12 -9.66 -8.96
N SER A 26 -10.85 -9.49 -8.58
CA SER A 26 -10.05 -8.33 -8.95
C SER A 26 -9.90 -8.17 -10.46
N LYS A 27 -9.78 -9.26 -11.23
CA LYS A 27 -9.69 -9.18 -12.71
C LYS A 27 -10.85 -8.42 -13.35
N SER A 28 -12.06 -8.56 -12.79
CA SER A 28 -13.26 -7.86 -13.28
C SER A 28 -13.33 -6.38 -12.85
N ARG A 29 -12.58 -6.00 -11.82
CA ARG A 29 -12.55 -4.65 -11.23
C ARG A 29 -11.37 -3.80 -11.70
N CYS A 30 -10.26 -4.45 -12.03
CA CYS A 30 -9.05 -3.83 -12.57
C CYS A 30 -9.16 -3.55 -14.07
N ILE A 31 -10.30 -3.03 -14.53
CA ILE A 31 -10.47 -2.66 -15.95
C ILE A 31 -9.73 -1.36 -16.25
N SER A 32 -9.36 -1.19 -17.52
CA SER A 32 -8.73 0.03 -18.00
C SER A 32 -9.54 1.27 -17.69
N ARG A 33 -8.82 2.37 -17.42
CA ARG A 33 -9.41 3.66 -17.10
C ARG A 33 -10.40 4.12 -18.18
N SER A 34 -11.59 4.55 -17.75
CA SER A 34 -12.56 5.22 -18.62
C SER A 34 -12.34 6.74 -18.64
N SER A 35 -12.88 7.42 -19.66
CA SER A 35 -12.75 8.88 -19.82
C SER A 35 -13.51 9.69 -18.78
N ASP A 36 -14.52 9.10 -18.14
CA ASP A 36 -15.36 9.70 -17.09
C ASP A 36 -14.89 9.37 -15.67
N GLU A 37 -13.79 8.62 -15.54
CA GLU A 37 -13.28 8.20 -14.24
C GLU A 37 -12.67 9.37 -13.45
N LEU A 38 -13.23 9.58 -12.25
CA LEU A 38 -12.77 10.61 -11.32
C LEU A 38 -11.45 10.20 -10.66
N THR A 39 -10.55 11.16 -10.49
CA THR A 39 -9.23 10.96 -9.87
C THR A 39 -9.21 11.46 -8.43
N VAL A 40 -8.47 10.77 -7.56
CA VAL A 40 -8.06 11.32 -6.26
C VAL A 40 -6.93 12.32 -6.48
N TYR A 41 -7.10 13.55 -6.04
CA TYR A 41 -6.12 14.63 -6.16
C TYR A 41 -5.48 14.96 -4.81
N GLN A 42 -4.33 15.64 -4.82
CA GLN A 42 -3.71 16.14 -3.58
C GLN A 42 -4.66 17.05 -2.78
N GLY A 43 -5.42 17.89 -3.47
CA GLY A 43 -6.40 18.80 -2.86
C GLY A 43 -7.60 18.11 -2.21
N ASP A 44 -7.81 16.81 -2.46
CA ASP A 44 -8.82 16.05 -1.73
C ASP A 44 -8.42 15.80 -0.27
N LEU A 45 -7.12 15.89 0.04
CA LEU A 45 -6.51 15.54 1.30
C LEU A 45 -6.14 16.77 2.11
N SER A 46 -5.84 16.59 3.39
CA SER A 46 -5.51 17.69 4.29
C SER A 46 -4.51 17.22 5.34
N TRP A 47 -3.52 18.06 5.63
CA TRP A 47 -2.55 17.83 6.69
C TRP A 47 -3.11 18.22 8.06
N ASN A 48 -2.50 17.68 9.12
CA ASN A 48 -2.81 18.00 10.52
C ASN A 48 -4.27 17.70 10.90
N VAL A 49 -4.82 16.60 10.39
CA VAL A 49 -6.21 16.19 10.67
C VAL A 49 -6.32 15.58 12.07
N THR A 50 -7.51 15.68 12.66
CA THR A 50 -7.88 14.89 13.85
C THR A 50 -8.25 13.45 13.47
N VAL A 51 -8.45 12.59 14.46
CA VAL A 51 -8.96 11.23 14.24
C VAL A 51 -10.36 11.29 13.59
N GLU A 52 -11.23 12.17 14.06
CA GLU A 52 -12.58 12.33 13.53
C GLU A 52 -12.58 12.89 12.10
N ASP A 53 -11.66 13.80 11.79
CA ASP A 53 -11.51 14.32 10.42
C ASP A 53 -10.99 13.24 9.47
N MET A 54 -10.06 12.40 9.93
CA MET A 54 -9.55 11.26 9.17
C MET A 54 -10.66 10.24 8.84
N ASP A 55 -11.55 9.94 9.80
CA ASP A 55 -12.72 9.06 9.57
C ASP A 55 -13.68 9.62 8.52
N LYS A 56 -14.08 10.90 8.67
CA LYS A 56 -14.94 11.58 7.68
C LYS A 56 -14.29 11.60 6.30
N LYS A 57 -13.01 11.95 6.24
CA LYS A 57 -12.29 12.05 4.97
C LYS A 57 -12.17 10.70 4.28
N PHE A 58 -11.92 9.63 5.04
CA PHE A 58 -11.93 8.28 4.48
C PHE A 58 -13.31 7.93 3.89
N ALA A 59 -14.38 8.18 4.63
CA ALA A 59 -15.74 7.92 4.16
C ALA A 59 -16.05 8.68 2.86
N ASP A 60 -15.67 9.97 2.80
CA ASP A 60 -15.84 10.82 1.62
C ASP A 60 -15.07 10.27 0.41
N ILE A 61 -13.77 9.97 0.57
CA ILE A 61 -12.93 9.43 -0.50
C ILE A 61 -13.47 8.08 -0.98
N TYR A 62 -13.79 7.17 -0.06
CA TYR A 62 -14.27 5.84 -0.42
C TYR A 62 -15.59 5.88 -1.21
N GLN A 63 -16.52 6.75 -0.80
CA GLN A 63 -17.83 6.88 -1.43
C GLN A 63 -17.83 7.74 -2.70
N SER A 64 -16.82 8.60 -2.89
CA SER A 64 -16.72 9.48 -4.06
C SER A 64 -16.60 8.74 -5.40
N GLY A 65 -16.17 7.47 -5.38
CA GLY A 65 -15.85 6.70 -6.58
C GLY A 65 -14.55 7.14 -7.27
N LYS A 66 -13.82 8.12 -6.71
CA LYS A 66 -12.50 8.53 -7.19
C LYS A 66 -11.52 7.36 -7.14
N ARG A 67 -10.60 7.32 -8.10
CA ARG A 67 -9.59 6.27 -8.30
C ARG A 67 -8.19 6.86 -8.33
N LEU A 68 -7.18 6.03 -8.10
CA LEU A 68 -5.79 6.47 -8.31
C LEU A 68 -5.50 6.62 -9.81
N GLN A 69 -4.78 7.69 -10.18
CA GLN A 69 -4.21 7.82 -11.52
C GLN A 69 -3.14 6.74 -11.72
N GLY A 70 -3.05 6.16 -12.91
CA GLY A 70 -2.05 5.14 -13.24
C GLY A 70 -2.21 3.87 -12.40
N ARG A 71 -3.42 3.59 -11.91
CA ARG A 71 -3.65 2.40 -11.07
C ARG A 71 -3.42 1.11 -11.84
N VAL A 72 -3.27 0.03 -11.08
CA VAL A 72 -3.21 -1.33 -11.63
C VAL A 72 -4.43 -1.66 -12.50
N GLU A 73 -4.14 -2.22 -13.66
CA GLU A 73 -5.10 -2.77 -14.61
C GLU A 73 -4.85 -4.27 -14.83
N TRP A 74 -5.83 -4.97 -15.36
CA TRP A 74 -5.77 -6.37 -15.78
C TRP A 74 -5.56 -6.47 -17.29
N ASP A 75 -4.56 -7.23 -17.71
CA ASP A 75 -4.31 -7.54 -19.12
C ASP A 75 -4.82 -8.96 -19.44
N PRO A 76 -5.95 -9.10 -20.16
CA PRO A 76 -6.50 -10.41 -20.51
C PRO A 76 -5.63 -11.16 -21.53
N SER A 77 -4.74 -10.49 -22.27
CA SER A 77 -3.88 -11.12 -23.27
C SER A 77 -2.70 -11.85 -22.66
N THR A 78 -2.17 -11.32 -21.55
CA THR A 78 -1.08 -11.93 -20.78
C THR A 78 -1.57 -12.65 -19.54
N ASN A 79 -2.84 -12.47 -19.16
CA ASN A 79 -3.43 -12.95 -17.91
C ASN A 79 -2.61 -12.48 -16.70
N GLN A 80 -2.27 -11.19 -16.67
CA GLN A 80 -1.50 -10.57 -15.60
C GLN A 80 -2.02 -9.17 -15.25
N PHE A 81 -1.85 -8.79 -13.99
CA PHE A 81 -2.02 -7.40 -13.56
C PHE A 81 -0.79 -6.57 -13.95
N PHE A 82 -1.00 -5.30 -14.28
CA PHE A 82 0.09 -4.37 -14.58
C PHE A 82 -0.19 -2.96 -14.08
N VAL A 83 0.86 -2.22 -13.75
CA VAL A 83 0.79 -0.77 -13.53
C VAL A 83 1.24 -0.04 -14.80
N PRO A 84 0.41 0.84 -15.39
CA PRO A 84 0.85 1.71 -16.47
C PRO A 84 1.78 2.82 -15.95
N LEU A 85 2.80 3.20 -16.73
CA LEU A 85 3.65 4.34 -16.43
C LEU A 85 3.27 5.54 -17.32
N SER A 86 2.51 6.50 -16.77
CA SER A 86 1.99 7.66 -17.53
C SER A 86 3.07 8.56 -18.15
N ASN A 87 4.26 8.63 -17.56
CA ASN A 87 5.37 9.46 -18.03
C ASN A 87 6.23 8.78 -19.11
N SER A 88 5.75 7.70 -19.74
CA SER A 88 6.44 7.06 -20.86
C SER A 88 5.69 7.33 -22.16
N ASP A 89 6.38 7.90 -23.16
CA ASP A 89 5.86 8.04 -24.53
C ASP A 89 5.49 6.68 -25.18
N LYS A 90 5.83 5.57 -24.51
CA LYS A 90 5.76 4.21 -25.00
C LYS A 90 4.67 3.36 -24.33
N HIS A 91 3.85 3.93 -23.45
CA HIS A 91 2.83 3.18 -22.69
C HIS A 91 3.41 1.95 -21.97
N GLU A 92 4.54 2.15 -21.28
CA GLU A 92 5.25 1.09 -20.58
C GLU A 92 4.41 0.51 -19.44
N LYS A 93 4.54 -0.81 -19.24
CA LYS A 93 3.80 -1.59 -18.24
C LYS A 93 4.75 -2.29 -17.29
N VAL A 94 4.48 -2.17 -15.98
CA VAL A 94 5.14 -2.98 -14.95
C VAL A 94 4.21 -4.13 -14.58
N TYR A 95 4.52 -5.34 -15.03
CA TYR A 95 3.71 -6.52 -14.70
C TYR A 95 3.94 -6.96 -13.26
N LEU A 96 2.84 -7.22 -12.57
CA LEU A 96 2.81 -7.64 -11.17
C LEU A 96 2.55 -9.14 -11.09
N LYS A 97 3.27 -9.80 -10.18
CA LYS A 97 2.95 -11.14 -9.76
C LYS A 97 1.79 -11.13 -8.77
N ASP A 98 0.96 -12.17 -8.81
CA ASP A 98 -0.15 -12.37 -7.87
C ASP A 98 0.33 -12.35 -6.41
N GLU A 99 1.52 -12.90 -6.14
CA GLU A 99 2.11 -12.91 -4.80
C GLU A 99 2.39 -11.51 -4.26
N PHE A 100 2.71 -10.54 -5.13
CA PHE A 100 2.87 -9.14 -4.69
C PHE A 100 1.54 -8.56 -4.23
N ILE A 101 0.48 -8.76 -4.99
CA ILE A 101 -0.87 -8.25 -4.69
C ILE A 101 -1.38 -8.85 -3.38
N LEU A 102 -1.31 -10.17 -3.26
CA LEU A 102 -1.73 -10.89 -2.05
C LEU A 102 -0.93 -10.46 -0.81
N LYS A 103 0.35 -10.13 -0.98
CA LYS A 103 1.20 -9.62 0.10
C LYS A 103 0.75 -8.23 0.55
N VAL A 104 0.44 -7.32 -0.39
CA VAL A 104 -0.09 -5.99 -0.05
C VAL A 104 -1.43 -6.10 0.67
N ILE A 105 -2.34 -6.96 0.20
CA ILE A 105 -3.61 -7.25 0.89
C ILE A 105 -3.34 -7.75 2.31
N GLY A 106 -2.43 -8.71 2.48
CA GLY A 106 -2.07 -9.24 3.80
C GLY A 106 -1.51 -8.16 4.74
N HIS A 107 -0.65 -7.27 4.24
CA HIS A 107 -0.13 -6.16 5.03
C HIS A 107 -1.25 -5.21 5.48
N ILE A 108 -2.17 -4.87 4.58
CA ILE A 108 -3.32 -4.01 4.88
C ILE A 108 -4.18 -4.65 5.98
N GLU A 109 -4.59 -5.91 5.79
CA GLU A 109 -5.50 -6.59 6.72
C GLU A 109 -4.86 -6.77 8.10
N GLU A 110 -3.57 -7.13 8.17
CA GLU A 110 -2.87 -7.27 9.44
C GLU A 110 -2.64 -5.90 10.11
N ALA A 111 -2.37 -4.84 9.35
CA ALA A 111 -2.20 -3.49 9.89
C ALA A 111 -3.50 -2.97 10.51
N LEU A 112 -4.64 -3.21 9.85
CA LEU A 112 -5.97 -2.87 10.36
C LEU A 112 -6.31 -3.69 11.61
N LYS A 113 -6.06 -5.01 11.57
CA LYS A 113 -6.32 -5.91 12.71
C LYS A 113 -5.50 -5.54 13.95
N LEU A 114 -4.26 -5.12 13.78
CA LEU A 114 -3.37 -4.69 14.86
C LEU A 114 -3.57 -3.23 15.28
N ASN A 115 -4.50 -2.50 14.64
CA ASN A 115 -4.70 -1.06 14.83
C ASN A 115 -3.44 -0.22 14.57
N TYR A 116 -2.55 -0.68 13.69
CA TYR A 116 -1.42 0.12 13.19
C TYR A 116 -1.88 1.11 12.12
N ALA A 117 -2.90 0.71 11.36
CA ALA A 117 -3.68 1.55 10.46
C ALA A 117 -5.16 1.52 10.88
N GLN A 118 -5.90 2.57 10.54
CA GLN A 118 -7.37 2.60 10.65
C GLN A 118 -8.03 2.61 9.28
N TYR A 119 -7.37 3.25 8.31
CA TYR A 119 -7.88 3.44 6.97
C TYR A 119 -6.78 3.21 5.94
N VAL A 120 -7.19 2.83 4.72
CA VAL A 120 -6.28 2.56 3.61
C VAL A 120 -6.46 3.68 2.58
N PHE A 121 -5.75 4.77 2.79
CA PHE A 121 -5.72 5.99 1.96
C PHE A 121 -4.58 6.90 2.43
N PHE A 122 -4.23 7.91 1.64
CA PHE A 122 -3.00 8.70 1.81
C PHE A 122 -2.77 9.32 3.20
N PRO A 123 -3.77 9.89 3.91
CA PRO A 123 -3.59 10.40 5.28
C PRO A 123 -3.19 9.32 6.30
N ASP A 124 -3.48 8.06 6.00
CA ASP A 124 -3.17 6.90 6.81
C ASP A 124 -2.28 5.91 6.03
N MET A 125 -2.69 4.64 5.83
CA MET A 125 -1.88 3.64 5.13
C MET A 125 -2.06 3.77 3.60
N GLY A 126 -1.57 4.86 3.03
CA GLY A 126 -1.83 5.18 1.62
C GLY A 126 -0.63 5.32 0.72
N HIS A 127 0.59 5.17 1.24
CA HIS A 127 1.75 5.04 0.38
C HIS A 127 2.87 4.22 1.03
N SER A 128 3.86 3.90 0.23
CA SER A 128 5.00 3.09 0.64
C SER A 128 6.31 3.55 0.03
N HIS A 129 7.39 3.12 0.68
CA HIS A 129 8.75 3.11 0.17
C HIS A 129 9.27 1.68 0.11
N LEU A 130 10.33 1.46 -0.66
CA LEU A 130 10.95 0.16 -0.79
C LEU A 130 12.26 0.13 0.02
N LEU A 131 12.41 -0.90 0.85
CA LEU A 131 13.62 -1.18 1.59
C LEU A 131 14.33 -2.36 0.90
N ILE A 132 15.42 -2.06 0.20
CA ILE A 132 16.13 -3.02 -0.64
C ILE A 132 17.43 -3.39 0.08
N PRO A 133 17.74 -4.67 0.35
CA PRO A 133 19.04 -5.05 0.90
C PRO A 133 20.19 -4.44 0.09
N GLN A 134 21.13 -3.76 0.76
CA GLN A 134 22.16 -2.96 0.06
C GLN A 134 23.00 -3.81 -0.91
N GLU A 135 23.32 -5.05 -0.53
CA GLU A 135 24.04 -5.99 -1.38
C GLU A 135 23.27 -6.30 -2.66
N LEU A 136 21.97 -6.58 -2.54
CA LEU A 136 21.08 -6.85 -3.65
C LEU A 136 20.94 -5.61 -4.56
N TYR A 137 20.80 -4.42 -3.99
CA TYR A 137 20.75 -3.16 -4.75
C TYR A 137 22.05 -2.96 -5.56
N ASN A 138 23.21 -3.15 -4.94
CA ASN A 138 24.51 -3.02 -5.60
C ASN A 138 24.73 -4.06 -6.71
N GLU A 139 24.14 -5.25 -6.59
CA GLU A 139 24.17 -6.27 -7.65
C GLU A 139 23.30 -5.85 -8.84
N LYS A 140 22.05 -5.48 -8.57
CA LYS A 140 21.03 -5.20 -9.60
C LYS A 140 21.30 -3.93 -10.37
N THR A 141 21.85 -2.90 -9.73
CA THR A 141 22.23 -1.64 -10.38
C THR A 141 23.37 -1.80 -11.41
N LYS A 142 24.10 -2.93 -11.40
CA LYS A 142 25.04 -3.26 -12.48
C LYS A 142 24.34 -3.76 -13.75
N GLN A 143 23.11 -4.25 -13.63
CA GLN A 143 22.33 -4.88 -14.71
C GLN A 143 21.40 -3.87 -15.39
N TYR A 144 20.85 -2.92 -14.63
CA TYR A 144 19.89 -1.93 -15.12
C TYR A 144 20.54 -0.56 -15.29
N LYS A 145 20.28 0.09 -16.44
CA LYS A 145 20.58 1.52 -16.58
C LYS A 145 19.58 2.32 -15.74
N THR A 146 19.99 3.47 -15.20
CA THR A 146 19.15 4.31 -14.34
C THR A 146 17.82 4.70 -14.98
N GLU A 147 17.75 4.72 -16.32
CA GLU A 147 16.55 5.08 -17.08
C GLU A 147 15.56 3.92 -17.23
N ASP A 148 15.92 2.67 -16.92
CA ASP A 148 15.06 1.49 -17.06
C ASP A 148 14.11 1.33 -15.86
N LYS A 149 13.15 2.27 -15.75
CA LYS A 149 12.15 2.26 -14.67
C LYS A 149 11.33 0.97 -14.67
N VAL A 150 10.97 0.45 -15.84
CA VAL A 150 10.20 -0.79 -15.96
C VAL A 150 10.96 -1.97 -15.36
N GLY A 151 12.23 -2.14 -15.75
CA GLY A 151 13.09 -3.19 -15.23
C GLY A 151 13.24 -3.11 -13.71
N TYR A 152 13.52 -1.92 -13.18
CA TYR A 152 13.64 -1.70 -11.74
C TYR A 152 12.35 -2.05 -10.99
N TYR A 153 11.20 -1.46 -11.35
CA TYR A 153 9.95 -1.70 -10.64
C TYR A 153 9.46 -3.14 -10.79
N THR A 154 9.61 -3.74 -11.98
CA THR A 154 9.25 -5.15 -12.21
C THR A 154 10.06 -6.06 -11.29
N TRP A 155 11.37 -5.80 -11.13
CA TRP A 155 12.18 -6.58 -10.20
C TRP A 155 11.80 -6.30 -8.74
N MET A 156 11.76 -5.03 -8.32
CA MET A 156 11.60 -4.68 -6.91
C MET A 156 10.26 -5.15 -6.34
N LEU A 157 9.14 -4.90 -7.03
CA LEU A 157 7.80 -5.27 -6.54
C LEU A 157 7.60 -6.79 -6.49
N ASN A 158 8.25 -7.52 -7.40
CA ASN A 158 8.13 -8.97 -7.51
C ASN A 158 9.22 -9.73 -6.73
N SER A 159 10.08 -9.03 -6.00
CA SER A 159 11.16 -9.61 -5.20
C SER A 159 10.64 -10.13 -3.87
N SER A 160 11.15 -11.29 -3.44
CA SER A 160 10.95 -11.84 -2.10
C SER A 160 11.99 -11.35 -1.09
N GLU A 161 12.79 -10.34 -1.44
CA GLU A 161 13.82 -9.76 -0.57
C GLU A 161 13.62 -8.27 -0.31
N VAL A 162 12.70 -7.63 -1.05
CA VAL A 162 12.36 -6.22 -0.89
C VAL A 162 11.21 -6.10 0.10
N ASP A 163 11.46 -5.36 1.18
CA ASP A 163 10.45 -5.04 2.18
C ASP A 163 9.78 -3.70 1.84
N PHE A 164 8.56 -3.51 2.34
CA PHE A 164 7.75 -2.32 2.08
C PHE A 164 7.59 -1.53 3.36
N LEU A 165 8.06 -0.29 3.37
CA LEU A 165 7.81 0.63 4.46
C LEU A 165 6.59 1.46 4.14
N TYR A 166 5.54 1.29 4.93
CA TYR A 166 4.35 2.11 4.90
C TYR A 166 4.47 3.21 5.95
N HIS A 167 4.18 4.43 5.55
CA HIS A 167 3.84 5.50 6.47
C HIS A 167 2.34 5.42 6.75
N THR A 168 1.99 5.36 8.03
CA THR A 168 0.61 5.31 8.52
C THR A 168 0.37 6.50 9.43
N ALA A 169 -0.86 6.97 9.54
CA ALA A 169 -1.20 8.21 10.25
C ALA A 169 -0.30 9.41 9.87
N GLU A 170 0.13 9.50 8.60
CA GLU A 170 1.09 10.51 8.17
C GLU A 170 0.55 11.93 8.25
N GLN A 171 -0.75 12.11 8.03
CA GLN A 171 -1.39 13.43 8.09
C GLN A 171 -2.11 13.67 9.43
N LEU A 172 -2.07 12.70 10.35
CA LEU A 172 -2.66 12.83 11.68
C LEU A 172 -1.87 13.85 12.52
N ASN A 173 -2.59 14.75 13.20
CA ASN A 173 -1.95 15.64 14.17
C ASN A 173 -1.62 14.89 15.46
N PHE A 174 -0.33 14.80 15.79
CA PHE A 174 0.14 14.18 17.03
C PHE A 174 0.39 15.18 18.15
N PHE A 175 0.55 16.47 17.84
CA PHE A 175 1.10 17.44 18.77
C PHE A 175 0.12 18.58 19.07
N ASP A 176 0.22 19.11 20.28
CA ASP A 176 -0.43 20.38 20.63
C ASP A 176 0.37 21.59 20.11
N ALA A 177 -0.12 22.80 20.40
CA ALA A 177 0.52 24.06 19.99
C ALA A 177 1.93 24.23 20.59
N ASP A 178 2.20 23.60 21.74
CA ASP A 178 3.49 23.64 22.44
C ASP A 178 4.43 22.49 22.02
N LYS A 179 4.04 21.72 20.99
CA LYS A 179 4.74 20.55 20.46
C LYS A 179 4.83 19.37 21.42
N ASN A 180 3.96 19.29 22.41
CA ASN A 180 3.85 18.09 23.25
C ASN A 180 2.97 17.06 22.55
N LEU A 181 3.33 15.78 22.67
CA LEU A 181 2.51 14.68 22.20
C LEU A 181 1.15 14.72 22.91
N LEU A 182 0.06 14.71 22.15
CA LEU A 182 -1.30 14.73 22.68
C LEU A 182 -1.52 13.57 23.66
N LEU A 183 -2.31 13.81 24.71
CA LEU A 183 -2.58 12.82 25.77
C LEU A 183 -3.55 11.72 25.35
N ASP A 184 -4.20 11.87 24.20
CA ASP A 184 -5.11 10.87 23.66
C ASP A 184 -4.38 9.55 23.40
N ARG A 185 -4.90 8.46 23.97
CA ARG A 185 -4.24 7.13 23.92
C ARG A 185 -4.17 6.58 22.50
N GLN A 186 -5.18 6.83 21.67
CA GLN A 186 -5.20 6.36 20.31
C GLN A 186 -4.17 7.12 19.49
N VAL A 187 -4.10 8.45 19.62
CA VAL A 187 -3.08 9.29 18.97
C VAL A 187 -1.67 8.86 19.38
N GLN A 188 -1.41 8.63 20.66
CA GLN A 188 -0.11 8.12 21.14
C GLN A 188 0.23 6.76 20.55
N TRP A 189 -0.74 5.84 20.51
CA TRP A 189 -0.53 4.53 19.90
C TRP A 189 -0.15 4.68 18.42
N ARG A 190 -0.94 5.42 17.65
CA ARG A 190 -0.65 5.71 16.24
C ARG A 190 0.73 6.33 16.06
N PHE A 191 1.12 7.28 16.92
CA PHE A 191 2.46 7.89 16.89
C PHE A 191 3.56 6.84 16.99
N TYR A 192 3.48 5.91 17.95
CA TYR A 192 4.54 4.90 18.14
C TYR A 192 4.53 3.78 17.11
N THR A 193 3.45 3.61 16.34
CA THR A 193 3.32 2.55 15.34
C THR A 193 3.34 3.05 13.89
N ARG A 194 3.56 4.35 13.66
CA ARG A 194 3.33 5.01 12.36
C ARG A 194 4.21 4.56 11.19
N ASN A 195 5.34 3.91 11.46
CA ASN A 195 6.27 3.44 10.44
C ASN A 195 6.28 1.91 10.41
N LEU A 196 5.59 1.36 9.44
CA LEU A 196 5.26 -0.05 9.38
C LEU A 196 6.04 -0.73 8.25
N VAL A 197 6.87 -1.71 8.57
CA VAL A 197 7.58 -2.50 7.58
C VAL A 197 6.86 -3.83 7.39
N GLY A 198 6.24 -3.99 6.23
CA GLY A 198 5.71 -5.26 5.75
C GLY A 198 6.80 -6.04 5.05
N ASN A 199 7.08 -7.24 5.54
CA ASN A 199 8.15 -8.03 4.97
C ASN A 199 7.75 -8.69 3.64
N SER A 200 8.75 -9.15 2.92
CA SER A 200 8.60 -9.87 1.67
C SER A 200 8.00 -11.29 1.77
N SER A 201 7.56 -11.73 2.97
CA SER A 201 7.01 -13.08 3.18
C SER A 201 5.71 -13.28 2.37
N PRO A 202 5.49 -14.46 1.77
CA PRO A 202 4.32 -14.75 0.94
C PRO A 202 2.97 -14.56 1.65
N LYS A 203 2.94 -14.61 2.98
CA LYS A 203 1.71 -14.50 3.77
C LYS A 203 1.35 -13.07 4.19
N GLY A 204 2.21 -12.08 3.93
CA GLY A 204 1.97 -10.67 4.28
C GLY A 204 1.64 -10.42 5.76
N SER A 205 1.93 -11.36 6.66
CA SER A 205 1.41 -11.35 8.03
C SER A 205 2.44 -10.91 9.07
N ASN A 206 3.64 -10.50 8.65
CA ASN A 206 4.70 -10.11 9.56
C ASN A 206 5.03 -8.63 9.34
N LEU A 207 4.37 -7.82 10.15
CA LEU A 207 4.57 -6.40 10.23
C LEU A 207 5.51 -6.07 11.37
N LYS A 208 6.51 -5.23 11.09
CA LYS A 208 7.46 -4.71 12.08
C LYS A 208 7.31 -3.20 12.18
N ILE A 209 7.47 -2.66 13.38
CA ILE A 209 7.47 -1.21 13.56
C ILE A 209 8.92 -0.71 13.54
N TYR A 210 9.20 0.26 12.69
CA TYR A 210 10.46 1.00 12.70
C TYR A 210 10.29 2.23 13.60
N LYS A 211 10.99 2.26 14.73
CA LYS A 211 10.86 3.35 15.69
C LYS A 211 11.67 4.56 15.22
N ALA A 212 10.97 5.63 14.84
CA ALA A 212 11.55 6.95 14.52
C ALA A 212 11.11 7.98 15.58
N ILE A 213 11.36 7.67 16.86
CA ILE A 213 10.85 8.43 18.01
C ILE A 213 11.57 9.77 18.22
N ASP A 214 12.72 9.95 17.59
CA ASP A 214 13.54 11.15 17.60
C ASP A 214 13.13 12.17 16.53
N THR A 215 12.26 11.78 15.60
CA THR A 215 11.75 12.66 14.54
C THR A 215 10.44 13.33 14.98
N SER A 216 10.37 14.66 14.84
CA SER A 216 9.11 15.40 14.90
C SER A 216 8.29 15.23 13.61
N ALA A 217 8.90 14.67 12.56
CA ALA A 217 8.21 14.31 11.34
C ALA A 217 7.36 13.05 11.55
N ASN A 218 6.28 12.94 10.78
CA ASN A 218 5.36 11.81 10.85
C ASN A 218 5.94 10.54 10.20
N THR A 219 7.11 10.64 9.56
CA THR A 219 7.73 9.58 8.76
C THR A 219 9.14 9.24 9.22
N ALA A 220 9.53 7.96 9.10
CA ALA A 220 10.91 7.53 9.23
C ALA A 220 11.74 8.05 8.05
N ALA A 221 12.99 8.46 8.30
CA ALA A 221 13.94 8.87 7.26
C ALA A 221 14.82 7.71 6.77
N GLU A 222 15.54 7.90 5.65
CA GLU A 222 16.53 6.93 5.11
C GLU A 222 17.55 6.45 6.15
N SER A 223 17.89 7.27 7.15
CA SER A 223 18.75 6.88 8.28
C SER A 223 18.23 5.68 9.09
N HIS A 224 16.93 5.38 9.00
CA HIS A 224 16.27 4.26 9.67
C HIS A 224 16.21 3.00 8.81
N ALA A 225 16.80 2.99 7.60
CA ALA A 225 16.76 1.84 6.71
C ALA A 225 17.66 0.66 7.15
N HIS A 226 18.38 0.78 8.29
CA HIS A 226 19.15 -0.31 8.91
C HIS A 226 20.06 -1.13 7.97
N GLY A 227 20.74 -0.46 7.03
CA GLY A 227 21.63 -1.12 6.06
C GLY A 227 20.93 -1.60 4.79
N ALA A 228 19.64 -1.31 4.62
CA ALA A 228 18.97 -1.37 3.33
C ALA A 228 19.14 -0.04 2.58
N LYS A 229 19.11 -0.09 1.25
CA LYS A 229 18.91 1.06 0.40
C LYS A 229 17.44 1.49 0.50
N TRP A 230 17.23 2.76 0.86
CA TRP A 230 15.93 3.40 0.79
C TRP A 230 15.62 3.83 -0.64
N TRP A 231 14.48 3.39 -1.15
CA TRP A 231 13.96 3.82 -2.45
C TRP A 231 12.64 4.56 -2.24
N GLY A 232 12.68 5.88 -2.49
CA GLY A 232 11.57 6.78 -2.18
C GLY A 232 10.30 6.55 -3.01
N GLY A 233 10.40 6.05 -4.24
CA GLY A 233 9.22 5.75 -5.05
C GLY A 233 8.75 4.32 -4.85
N GLY A 234 7.91 4.06 -3.85
CA GLY A 234 7.23 2.77 -3.72
C GLY A 234 5.96 2.73 -4.56
N PHE A 235 4.83 2.54 -3.90
CA PHE A 235 3.51 2.61 -4.51
C PHE A 235 2.51 3.28 -3.58
N ASN A 236 1.51 3.92 -4.19
CA ASN A 236 0.38 4.54 -3.53
C ASN A 236 -0.80 3.56 -3.47
N ILE A 237 -1.60 3.69 -2.41
CA ILE A 237 -2.78 2.90 -2.11
C ILE A 237 -3.91 3.84 -1.71
N SER A 238 -5.09 3.64 -2.28
CA SER A 238 -6.28 4.37 -1.83
C SER A 238 -7.53 3.52 -1.95
N SER A 239 -8.32 3.48 -0.89
CA SER A 239 -9.60 2.80 -0.89
C SER A 239 -10.62 3.57 -1.70
N SER A 240 -11.39 2.83 -2.48
CA SER A 240 -12.48 3.35 -3.29
C SER A 240 -13.56 2.29 -3.37
N SER A 241 -14.83 2.68 -3.32
CA SER A 241 -15.95 1.77 -3.58
C SER A 241 -15.88 1.14 -4.98
N GLN A 242 -15.15 1.77 -5.91
CA GLN A 242 -14.88 1.26 -7.24
C GLN A 242 -13.49 0.60 -7.35
N GLY A 243 -12.73 0.50 -6.27
CA GLY A 243 -11.33 0.04 -6.25
C GLY A 243 -11.08 -1.36 -6.78
N CYS A 244 -9.84 -1.62 -7.19
CA CYS A 244 -9.40 -2.87 -7.81
C CYS A 244 -9.47 -4.09 -6.89
N PHE A 245 -8.77 -4.04 -5.75
CA PHE A 245 -8.45 -5.22 -4.95
C PHE A 245 -9.27 -5.27 -3.66
N PRO A 246 -9.92 -6.39 -3.34
CA PRO A 246 -10.66 -6.56 -2.10
C PRO A 246 -9.72 -6.73 -0.89
N TYR A 247 -10.14 -6.21 0.26
CA TYR A 247 -9.52 -6.48 1.56
C TYR A 247 -10.57 -6.49 2.67
N LYS A 248 -10.24 -7.12 3.81
CA LYS A 248 -11.10 -7.21 4.99
C LYS A 248 -10.77 -6.14 6.03
N GLN A 249 -11.83 -5.53 6.55
CA GLN A 249 -11.78 -4.69 7.73
C GLN A 249 -12.92 -5.11 8.67
N GLY A 250 -12.59 -5.95 9.66
CA GLY A 250 -13.60 -6.69 10.42
C GLY A 250 -14.45 -7.56 9.49
N ASP A 251 -15.76 -7.45 9.58
CA ASP A 251 -16.70 -8.22 8.73
C ASP A 251 -16.95 -7.60 7.35
N LYS A 252 -16.41 -6.40 7.09
CA LYS A 252 -16.63 -5.69 5.82
C LYS A 252 -15.56 -6.09 4.79
N THR A 253 -15.99 -6.27 3.54
CA THR A 253 -15.09 -6.23 2.38
C THR A 253 -15.09 -4.80 1.85
N LEU A 254 -13.90 -4.23 1.71
CA LEU A 254 -13.66 -2.94 1.06
C LEU A 254 -12.71 -3.16 -0.12
N TYR A 255 -12.50 -2.12 -0.92
CA TYR A 255 -11.67 -2.21 -2.14
C TYR A 255 -10.67 -1.07 -2.20
N PHE A 256 -9.49 -1.33 -2.76
CA PHE A 256 -8.46 -0.32 -2.97
C PHE A 256 -7.83 -0.39 -4.37
N ASP A 257 -7.26 0.72 -4.78
CA ASP A 257 -6.36 0.82 -5.94
C ASP A 257 -4.91 0.87 -5.50
N LEU A 258 -4.02 0.40 -6.38
CA LEU A 258 -2.58 0.52 -6.26
C LEU A 258 -2.04 1.28 -7.46
N SER A 259 -1.11 2.22 -7.26
CA SER A 259 -0.45 2.96 -8.36
C SER A 259 1.03 3.22 -8.05
N LEU A 260 1.85 3.39 -9.09
CA LEU A 260 3.23 3.90 -8.98
C LEU A 260 3.34 5.42 -9.12
N GLU A 261 2.21 6.10 -9.33
CA GLU A 261 2.14 7.54 -9.50
C GLU A 261 1.69 8.20 -8.20
N ASP A 262 2.35 9.30 -7.85
CA ASP A 262 1.88 10.19 -6.81
C ASP A 262 0.56 10.85 -7.21
N LEU A 263 -0.15 11.32 -6.19
CA LEU A 263 -1.42 12.01 -6.40
C LEU A 263 -1.17 13.26 -7.26
N PRO A 264 -1.91 13.43 -8.37
CA PRO A 264 -1.79 14.62 -9.19
C PRO A 264 -2.38 15.84 -8.47
N MET A 265 -1.96 17.02 -8.90
CA MET A 265 -2.68 18.25 -8.60
C MET A 265 -4.02 18.26 -9.32
N ASP A 266 -5.07 18.82 -8.71
CA ASP A 266 -6.34 19.00 -9.41
C ASP A 266 -6.15 20.08 -10.49
N PRO A 267 -6.36 19.75 -11.79
CA PRO A 267 -6.17 20.71 -12.87
C PRO A 267 -7.12 21.91 -12.79
N ASN A 268 -8.19 21.82 -11.98
CA ASN A 268 -9.17 22.89 -11.80
C ASN A 268 -8.90 23.76 -10.57
N THR A 269 -7.91 23.44 -9.74
CA THR A 269 -7.53 24.25 -8.58
C THR A 269 -6.22 24.99 -8.86
N SER A 270 -6.23 26.31 -8.72
CA SER A 270 -5.03 27.16 -8.87
C SER A 270 -4.16 27.23 -7.61
N ASP A 271 -4.57 26.59 -6.52
CA ASP A 271 -3.93 26.74 -5.22
C ASP A 271 -2.91 25.63 -4.96
N VAL A 272 -1.64 26.00 -4.92
CA VAL A 272 -0.53 25.14 -4.51
C VAL A 272 -0.47 25.17 -2.98
N TYR A 273 -0.99 24.13 -2.33
CA TYR A 273 -0.82 23.94 -0.88
C TYR A 273 0.49 23.16 -0.64
N TYR A 274 1.45 23.79 0.05
CA TYR A 274 2.62 23.13 0.67
C TYR A 274 2.37 22.97 2.16
#